data_AF-A0A6L3YMP3-F1
#
_entry.id   AF-A0A6L3YMP3-F1
#
_cell.length_a   1.000
_cell.length_b   1.000
_cell.length_c   1.000
_cell.angle_alpha   90.00
_cell.angle_beta   90.00
_cell.angle_gamma   90.00
#
_symmetry.space_group_name_H-M   'P 1'
#
loop_
_entity.id
_entity.type
_entity.pdbx_description
1 polymer ?
#
loop_
_entity_poly.entity_id
_entity_poly.type
_entity_poly.pdbx_seq_one_letter_code
_entity_poly.pdbx_strand_id
1 'polypeptide(L)'
;MTEDRKKDAREKITLGGLVVKAGLRQADRAFLLGVLLEAATVRVGSPEHHRLKAKGGMAFQRDRLDAAKAAKAGPVVDDQYENSTGD
;
A
#
# COMPACT_ATOMS: atom_id res chain seq x y z
N MET A 1 -26.51 12.02 1.32
CA MET A 1 -25.10 12.41 1.08
C MET A 1 -24.90 12.56 -0.41
N THR A 2 -24.35 13.68 -0.88
CA THR A 2 -24.11 13.94 -2.30
C THR A 2 -22.99 13.06 -2.86
N GLU A 3 -23.09 12.64 -4.12
CA GLU A 3 -22.11 11.77 -4.78
C GLU A 3 -20.69 12.35 -4.78
N ASP A 4 -20.57 13.68 -4.86
CA ASP A 4 -19.27 14.38 -4.81
C ASP A 4 -18.51 14.12 -3.50
N ARG A 5 -19.21 14.07 -2.36
CA ARG A 5 -18.57 13.78 -1.06
C ARG A 5 -18.05 12.34 -1.00
N LYS A 6 -18.75 11.40 -1.64
CA LYS A 6 -18.30 9.99 -1.69
C LYS A 6 -17.04 9.86 -2.56
N LYS A 7 -16.98 10.57 -3.68
CA LYS A 7 -15.81 10.58 -4.57
C LYS A 7 -14.59 11.18 -3.87
N ASP A 8 -14.75 12.35 -3.26
CA ASP A 8 -13.68 13.03 -2.51
C ASP A 8 -13.14 12.17 -1.35
N ALA A 9 -14.03 11.53 -0.59
CA ALA A 9 -13.63 10.61 0.47
C ALA A 9 -12.80 9.43 -0.07
N ARG A 10 -13.24 8.83 -1.18
CA ARG A 10 -12.52 7.70 -1.81
C ARG A 10 -11.16 8.11 -2.35
N GLU A 11 -11.05 9.29 -2.93
CA GLU A 11 -9.78 9.84 -3.42
C GLU A 11 -8.80 10.06 -2.27
N LYS A 12 -9.25 10.69 -1.18
CA LYS A 12 -8.44 10.89 0.04
C LYS A 12 -7.98 9.59 0.66
N ILE A 13 -8.86 8.58 0.73
CA ILE A 13 -8.51 7.23 1.22
C ILE A 13 -7.43 6.60 0.33
N THR A 14 -7.58 6.72 -0.99
CA THR A 14 -6.62 6.16 -1.95
C THR A 14 -5.25 6.81 -1.80
N LEU A 15 -5.20 8.14 -1.72
CA LEU A 15 -3.96 8.89 -1.50
C LEU A 15 -3.31 8.55 -0.15
N GLY A 16 -4.10 8.44 0.92
CA GLY A 16 -3.59 7.99 2.23
C GLY A 16 -3.02 6.56 2.19
N GLY A 17 -3.63 5.67 1.39
CA GLY A 17 -3.12 4.32 1.16
C GLY A 17 -1.72 4.27 0.54
N LEU A 18 -1.35 5.26 -0.28
CA LEU A 18 0.00 5.36 -0.86
C LEU A 18 1.07 5.60 0.21
N VAL A 19 0.76 6.43 1.22
CA VAL A 19 1.67 6.71 2.34
C VAL A 19 1.94 5.44 3.15
N VAL A 20 0.89 4.67 3.45
CA VAL A 20 1.02 3.41 4.17
C VAL A 20 1.83 2.39 3.37
N LYS A 21 1.57 2.27 2.06
CA LYS A 21 2.31 1.39 1.15
C LYS A 21 3.80 1.74 1.08
N ALA A 22 4.14 3.03 1.15
CA ALA A 22 5.53 3.48 1.21
C ALA A 22 6.22 3.17 2.56
N GLY A 23 5.53 2.55 3.53
CA GLY A 23 6.06 2.25 4.86
C GLY A 23 6.07 3.47 5.78
N LEU A 24 5.38 4.55 5.42
CA LEU A 24 5.45 5.84 6.11
C LEU A 24 4.27 6.10 7.04
N ARG A 25 3.60 5.03 7.52
CA ARG A 25 2.41 5.15 8.39
C ARG A 25 2.68 5.97 9.65
N GLN A 26 3.87 5.82 10.21
CA GLN A 26 4.30 6.48 11.45
C GLN A 26 5.17 7.72 11.17
N ALA A 27 5.32 8.13 9.92
CA ALA A 27 6.12 9.29 9.57
C ALA A 27 5.44 10.60 10.02
N ASP A 28 6.25 11.59 10.35
CA ASP A 28 5.77 12.92 10.70
C ASP A 28 5.02 13.58 9.53
N ARG A 29 3.96 14.33 9.85
CA ARG A 29 3.08 14.93 8.83
C ARG A 29 3.77 16.05 8.06
N ALA A 30 4.62 16.85 8.71
CA ALA A 30 5.36 17.91 8.05
C ALA A 30 6.42 17.32 7.11
N PHE A 31 7.07 16.24 7.52
CA PHE A 31 7.97 15.48 6.65
C PHE A 31 7.24 14.97 5.39
N LEU A 32 6.08 14.32 5.55
CA LEU A 32 5.30 13.82 4.42
C LEU A 32 4.90 14.93 3.44
N LEU A 33 4.41 16.06 3.97
CA LEU A 33 4.06 17.21 3.14
C LEU A 33 5.29 17.77 2.42
N GLY A 34 6.43 17.89 3.11
CA GLY A 34 7.68 18.35 2.51
C GLY A 34 8.13 17.48 1.33
N VAL A 35 8.10 16.15 1.48
CA VAL A 35 8.42 15.22 0.39
C VAL A 35 7.46 15.37 -0.79
N LEU A 36 6.16 15.54 -0.54
CA LEU A 36 5.17 15.73 -1.60
C LEU A 36 5.33 17.06 -2.32
N LEU A 37 5.69 18.13 -1.61
CA LEU A 37 6.00 19.43 -2.20
C LEU A 37 7.24 19.36 -3.08
N GLU A 38 8.31 18.71 -2.61
CA GLU A 38 9.52 18.46 -3.41
C GLU A 38 9.16 17.70 -4.68
N ALA A 39 8.38 16.61 -4.56
CA ALA A 39 7.93 15.82 -5.71
C ALA A 39 7.06 16.64 -6.69
N ALA A 40 6.28 17.61 -6.21
CA ALA A 40 5.46 18.46 -7.06
C ALA A 40 6.28 19.42 -7.94
N THR A 41 7.53 19.69 -7.59
CA THR A 41 8.46 20.49 -8.41
C THR A 41 9.03 19.71 -9.60
N VAL A 42 8.94 18.37 -9.56
CA VAL A 42 9.51 17.50 -10.59
C VAL A 42 8.72 17.64 -11.88
N ARG A 43 9.39 18.10 -12.94
CA ARG A 43 8.77 18.27 -14.26
C ARG A 43 8.30 16.94 -14.82
N VAL A 44 7.04 16.87 -15.25
CA VAL A 44 6.46 15.72 -15.94
C VAL A 44 7.28 15.37 -17.19
N GLY A 45 7.57 14.08 -17.35
CA GLY A 45 8.37 13.55 -18.47
C GLY A 45 9.88 13.76 -18.34
N SER A 46 10.36 14.37 -17.25
CA SER A 46 11.79 14.41 -16.94
C SER A 46 12.33 13.00 -16.61
N PRO A 47 13.65 12.78 -16.73
CA PRO A 47 14.28 11.53 -16.29
C PRO A 47 13.96 11.20 -14.82
N GLU A 48 13.92 12.21 -13.97
CA GLU A 48 13.55 12.04 -12.56
C GLU A 48 12.10 11.60 -12.39
N HIS A 49 11.15 12.23 -13.09
CA HIS A 49 9.76 11.81 -13.09
C HIS A 49 9.63 10.33 -13.52
N HIS A 50 10.33 9.92 -14.57
CA HIS A 50 10.32 8.52 -15.01
C HIS A 50 10.92 7.57 -13.97
N ARG A 51 12.03 7.94 -13.34
CA ARG A 51 12.66 7.16 -12.28
C ARG A 51 11.73 6.96 -11.08
N LEU A 52 11.09 8.03 -10.61
CA LEU A 52 10.14 7.98 -9.49
C LEU A 52 8.91 7.13 -9.85
N LYS A 53 8.36 7.32 -11.05
CA LYS A 53 7.24 6.51 -11.56
C LYS A 53 7.59 5.02 -11.64
N ALA A 54 8.77 4.68 -12.15
CA ALA A 54 9.23 3.30 -12.23
C ALA A 54 9.39 2.67 -10.83
N LYS A 55 9.98 3.41 -9.88
CA LYS A 55 10.12 2.97 -8.49
C LYS A 55 8.75 2.68 -7.84
N GLY A 56 7.79 3.58 -8.01
CA GLY A 56 6.42 3.38 -7.54
C GLY A 56 5.77 2.15 -8.18
N GLY A 57 5.89 1.99 -9.50
CA GLY A 57 5.36 0.84 -10.24
C GLY A 57 5.90 -0.50 -9.75
N MET A 58 7.20 -0.59 -9.46
CA MET A 58 7.81 -1.79 -8.89
C MET A 58 7.26 -2.13 -7.50
N ALA A 59 7.04 -1.11 -6.65
CA ALA A 59 6.44 -1.31 -5.32
C ALA A 59 5.03 -1.93 -5.44
N PHE A 60 4.20 -1.41 -6.35
CA PHE A 60 2.87 -1.97 -6.61
C PHE A 60 2.92 -3.41 -7.14
N GLN A 61 3.88 -3.72 -8.01
CA GLN A 61 4.03 -5.06 -8.56
C GLN A 61 4.46 -6.07 -7.50
N ARG A 62 5.40 -5.69 -6.62
CA ARG A 62 5.85 -6.54 -5.52
C ARG A 62 4.70 -6.93 -4.61
N ASP A 63 3.87 -5.96 -4.20
CA ASP A 63 2.70 -6.23 -3.36
C ASP A 63 1.72 -7.22 -4.01
N ARG A 64 1.53 -7.14 -5.34
CA ARG A 64 0.69 -8.10 -6.07
C ARG A 64 1.28 -9.51 -6.02
N LEU A 65 2.60 -9.62 -6.22
CA LEU A 65 3.29 -10.91 -6.17
C LEU A 65 3.24 -11.50 -4.75
N ASP A 66 3.41 -10.68 -3.73
CA ASP A 66 3.35 -11.10 -2.32
C ASP A 66 1.93 -11.56 -1.96
N ALA A 67 0.90 -10.83 -2.38
CA ALA A 67 -0.49 -11.25 -2.23
C ALA A 67 -0.81 -12.56 -2.97
N ALA A 68 -0.29 -12.73 -4.19
CA ALA A 68 -0.46 -13.96 -4.96
C ALA A 68 0.25 -15.16 -4.30
N LYS A 69 1.43 -14.96 -3.72
CA LYS A 69 2.13 -15.98 -2.94
C LYS A 69 1.36 -16.37 -1.68
N ALA A 70 0.85 -15.39 -0.93
CA ALA A 70 0.03 -15.65 0.26
C ALA A 70 -1.24 -16.44 -0.08
N ALA A 71 -1.91 -16.11 -1.19
CA ALA A 71 -3.09 -16.85 -1.67
C ALA A 71 -2.76 -18.30 -2.08
N LYS A 72 -1.56 -18.55 -2.62
CA LYS A 72 -1.10 -19.90 -2.98
C LYS A 72 -0.60 -20.73 -1.80
N ALA A 73 -0.22 -20.11 -0.69
CA ALA A 73 0.27 -20.82 0.49
C ALA A 73 -0.84 -21.57 1.25
N GLY A 74 -2.13 -21.29 0.98
CA GLY A 74 -3.27 -21.91 1.66
C GLY A 74 -3.32 -21.58 3.16
N PRO A 75 -4.46 -21.80 3.84
CA PRO A 75 -4.43 -21.81 5.30
C PRO A 75 -3.62 -23.04 5.71
N VAL A 76 -2.49 -22.82 6.38
CA VAL A 76 -1.90 -23.85 7.24
C VAL A 76 -2.95 -24.14 8.32
N VAL A 77 -3.77 -25.17 8.06
CA VAL A 77 -4.57 -25.80 9.10
C VAL A 77 -3.58 -26.54 9.99
N ASP A 78 -3.32 -25.97 11.17
CA ASP A 78 -2.62 -26.69 12.24
C ASP A 78 -3.53 -27.83 12.68
N ASP A 79 -3.27 -29.01 12.14
CA ASP A 79 -4.02 -30.26 12.37
C ASP A 79 -3.59 -30.90 13.71
N GLN A 80 -3.59 -30.10 14.78
CA GLN A 80 -3.23 -30.57 16.13
C GLN A 80 -4.33 -30.25 17.14
N TYR A 81 -5.39 -31.05 17.08
CA TYR A 81 -6.21 -31.40 18.24
C TYR A 81 -6.47 -32.91 18.25
N GLU A 82 -5.41 -33.72 18.26
CA GLU A 82 -5.46 -34.96 19.02
C GLU A 82 -5.23 -34.61 20.48
N ASN A 83 -6.26 -34.75 21.32
CA ASN A 83 -6.11 -35.53 22.55
C ASN A 83 -7.41 -35.69 23.33
N SER A 84 -7.60 -36.94 23.75
CA SER A 84 -8.18 -37.35 25.03
C SER A 84 -9.68 -37.17 25.24
N THR A 85 -10.44 -38.25 25.04
CA THR A 85 -11.31 -38.77 26.12
C THR A 85 -11.38 -40.28 25.98
N GLY A 86 -10.69 -40.97 26.89
CA GLY A 86 -11.01 -42.35 27.23
C GLY A 86 -12.12 -42.35 28.27
N ASP A 87 -13.10 -43.22 28.06
CA ASP A 87 -13.88 -43.92 29.09
C ASP A 87 -14.31 -45.27 28.51
#